data_AF-A0AAU7JS51-F1
#
_entry.id   AF-A0AAU7JS51-F1
#
_cell.length_a   1.000
_cell.length_b   1.000
_cell.length_c   1.000
_cell.angle_alpha   90.00
_cell.angle_beta   90.00
_cell.angle_gamma   90.00
#
_symmetry.space_group_name_H-M   'P 1'
#
loop_
_entity.id
_entity.type
_entity.pdbx_description
1 polymer ?
#
loop_
_entity_poly.entity_id
_entity_poly.type
_entity_poly.pdbx_seq_one_letter_code
_entity_poly.pdbx_strand_id
1 'polypeptide(L)'
;MSKLIATHLTVTAGAEDVWATLTDLARYRTWNPFITRASGTVALGERLDLTIQPPRGRAMAFRPWVTALEEHRYLEWLGRLAVPGIFDGRHSFKLTPMGVNRTLVQQSETVTGALVPFTGHLLARTHAGFVAMNEALARQTLRPTSGHSPLGE
;
A
#
# COMPACT_ATOMS: atom_id res chain seq x y z
N MET A 1 4.73 16.09 16.54
CA MET A 1 3.56 15.24 16.83
C MET A 1 3.41 14.20 15.73
N SER A 2 2.91 13.02 16.06
CA SER A 2 2.68 11.91 15.12
C SER A 2 1.29 11.31 15.33
N LYS A 3 0.69 10.78 14.27
CA LYS A 3 -0.53 9.97 14.33
C LYS A 3 -0.32 8.68 13.56
N LEU A 4 -0.80 7.57 14.12
CA LEU A 4 -0.80 6.25 13.49
C LEU A 4 -2.20 5.93 12.99
N ILE A 5 -2.28 5.46 11.76
CA ILE A 5 -3.45 4.80 11.18
C ILE A 5 -3.05 3.36 10.89
N ALA A 6 -3.87 2.39 11.27
CA ALA A 6 -3.63 1.00 10.93
C ALA A 6 -4.95 0.31 10.59
N THR A 7 -4.89 -0.61 9.65
CA THR A 7 -5.99 -1.50 9.27
C THR A 7 -5.42 -2.86 8.87
N HIS A 8 -6.25 -3.89 8.90
CA HIS A 8 -5.85 -5.23 8.49
C HIS A 8 -7.01 -5.95 7.81
N LEU A 9 -6.68 -6.93 6.97
CA LEU A 9 -7.64 -7.82 6.35
C LEU A 9 -6.98 -9.17 6.09
N THR A 10 -7.75 -10.24 6.29
CA THR A 10 -7.33 -11.58 5.85
C THR A 10 -7.75 -11.79 4.40
N VAL A 11 -6.77 -12.12 3.57
CA VAL A 11 -6.97 -12.40 2.15
C VAL A 11 -6.86 -13.91 1.91
N THR A 12 -7.77 -14.45 1.10
CA THR A 12 -7.73 -15.86 0.66
C THR A 12 -6.79 -16.01 -0.55
N ALA A 13 -5.51 -15.69 -0.34
CA ALA A 13 -4.44 -15.84 -1.31
C ALA A 13 -3.11 -16.11 -0.59
N GLY A 14 -2.15 -16.76 -1.26
CA GLY A 14 -0.79 -16.92 -0.77
C GLY A 14 -0.06 -15.58 -0.65
N ALA A 15 0.98 -15.52 0.20
CA ALA A 15 1.71 -14.27 0.40
C ALA A 15 2.43 -13.81 -0.88
N GLU A 16 2.81 -14.74 -1.75
CA GLU A 16 3.41 -14.48 -3.06
C GLU A 16 2.44 -13.79 -4.02
N ASP A 17 1.19 -14.27 -4.12
CA ASP A 17 0.17 -13.64 -4.97
C ASP A 17 -0.21 -12.24 -4.50
N VAL A 18 -0.33 -12.07 -3.17
CA VAL A 18 -0.59 -10.76 -2.56
C VAL A 18 0.58 -9.82 -2.84
N TRP A 19 1.81 -10.30 -2.68
CA TRP A 19 3.02 -9.53 -2.94
C TRP A 19 3.16 -9.14 -4.41
N ALA A 20 2.91 -10.05 -5.34
CA ALA A 20 2.92 -9.77 -6.77
C ALA A 20 1.91 -8.67 -7.12
N THR A 21 0.72 -8.71 -6.52
CA THR A 21 -0.30 -7.67 -6.71
C THR A 21 0.09 -6.33 -6.10
N LEU A 22 0.78 -6.33 -4.95
CA LEU A 22 1.29 -5.12 -4.28
C LEU A 22 2.54 -4.53 -4.95
N THR A 23 3.33 -5.33 -5.66
CA THR A 23 4.53 -4.83 -6.34
C THR A 23 4.28 -4.48 -7.81
N ASP A 24 3.17 -4.95 -8.40
CA ASP A 24 2.73 -4.56 -9.75
C ASP A 24 2.06 -3.17 -9.76
N LEU A 25 2.89 -2.13 -9.62
CA LEU A 25 2.47 -0.73 -9.59
C LEU A 25 1.69 -0.32 -10.85
N ALA A 26 2.03 -0.88 -12.02
CA ALA A 26 1.38 -0.53 -13.29
C ALA A 26 -0.12 -0.88 -13.28
N ARG A 27 -0.49 -1.95 -12.55
CA ARG A 27 -1.88 -2.39 -12.44
C ARG A 27 -2.67 -1.74 -11.31
N TYR A 28 -2.06 -0.88 -10.49
CA TYR A 28 -2.77 -0.23 -9.39
C TYR A 28 -4.04 0.48 -9.85
N ARG A 29 -4.02 1.15 -11.01
CA ARG A 29 -5.19 1.85 -11.56
C ARG A 29 -6.38 0.92 -11.87
N THR A 30 -6.14 -0.38 -12.11
CA THR A 30 -7.21 -1.32 -12.49
C THR A 30 -8.01 -1.82 -11.30
N TRP A 31 -7.43 -1.83 -10.10
CA TRP A 31 -8.05 -2.41 -8.91
C TRP A 31 -8.09 -1.46 -7.72
N ASN A 32 -7.12 -0.56 -7.56
CA ASN A 32 -6.97 0.28 -6.38
C ASN A 32 -7.80 1.58 -6.51
N PRO A 33 -8.85 1.77 -5.69
CA PRO A 33 -9.69 2.97 -5.77
C PRO A 33 -9.03 4.21 -5.15
N PHE A 34 -7.95 4.03 -4.38
CA PHE A 34 -7.25 5.08 -3.65
C PHE A 34 -6.00 5.57 -4.39
N ILE A 35 -5.18 4.63 -4.90
CA ILE A 35 -3.96 4.93 -5.68
C ILE A 35 -4.30 4.84 -7.17
N THR A 36 -4.48 5.99 -7.80
CA THR A 36 -4.93 6.08 -9.20
C THR A 36 -3.80 5.98 -10.22
N ARG A 37 -2.56 6.22 -9.80
CA ARG A 37 -1.34 6.01 -10.57
C ARG A 37 -0.21 5.60 -9.65
N ALA A 38 0.54 4.58 -10.04
CA ALA A 38 1.77 4.17 -9.39
C ALA A 38 2.78 3.76 -10.47
N SER A 39 4.03 4.17 -10.31
CA SER A 39 5.12 3.79 -11.20
C SER A 39 6.46 3.87 -10.48
N GLY A 40 7.47 3.18 -11.02
CA GLY A 40 8.79 3.03 -10.44
C GLY A 40 9.12 1.58 -10.15
N THR A 41 10.27 1.37 -9.51
CA THR A 41 10.76 0.04 -9.13
C THR A 41 10.57 -0.14 -7.63
N VAL A 42 9.89 -1.21 -7.22
CA VAL A 42 9.77 -1.57 -5.79
C VAL A 42 11.04 -2.28 -5.35
N ALA A 43 12.08 -1.51 -5.05
CA ALA A 43 13.36 -2.00 -4.52
C ALA A 43 13.87 -1.08 -3.42
N LEU A 44 14.65 -1.62 -2.47
CA LEU A 44 15.17 -0.85 -1.35
C LEU A 44 15.99 0.37 -1.83
N GLY A 45 15.68 1.56 -1.33
CA GLY A 45 16.34 2.80 -1.71
C GLY A 45 15.82 3.44 -3.00
N GLU A 46 14.95 2.76 -3.75
CA GLU A 46 14.35 3.32 -4.97
C GLU A 46 13.22 4.31 -4.64
N ARG A 47 12.94 5.18 -5.61
CA ARG A 47 11.87 6.18 -5.51
C ARG A 47 10.69 5.82 -6.40
N LEU A 48 9.50 5.81 -5.81
CA LEU A 48 8.25 5.60 -6.53
C LEU A 48 7.63 6.95 -6.94
N ASP A 49 6.73 6.91 -7.92
CA ASP A 49 5.87 8.04 -8.28
C ASP A 49 4.41 7.58 -8.10
N LEU A 50 3.76 8.11 -7.06
CA LEU A 50 2.40 7.74 -6.67
C LEU A 50 1.47 8.93 -6.81
N THR A 51 0.25 8.68 -7.29
CA THR A 51 -0.87 9.63 -7.26
C THR A 51 -2.04 9.01 -6.52
N ILE A 52 -2.43 9.62 -5.40
CA ILE A 52 -3.59 9.21 -4.62
C ILE A 52 -4.76 10.14 -4.87
N GLN A 53 -5.97 9.61 -4.79
CA GLN A 53 -7.20 10.38 -4.85
C GLN A 53 -8.15 9.93 -3.73
N PRO A 54 -8.12 10.59 -2.56
CA PRO A 54 -9.04 10.28 -1.47
C PRO A 54 -10.50 10.47 -1.90
N PRO A 55 -11.47 9.70 -1.35
CA PRO A 55 -12.88 9.89 -1.64
C PRO A 55 -13.31 11.34 -1.36
N ARG A 56 -13.99 11.99 -2.33
CA ARG A 56 -14.37 13.43 -2.30
C ARG A 56 -13.18 14.40 -2.17
N GLY A 57 -12.02 14.02 -2.66
CA GLY A 57 -10.75 14.74 -2.49
C GLY A 57 -10.08 15.08 -3.80
N ARG A 58 -9.12 16.00 -3.73
CA ARG A 58 -8.27 16.31 -4.88
C ARG A 58 -7.20 15.24 -5.02
N ALA A 59 -6.86 14.91 -6.26
CA ALA A 59 -5.70 14.06 -6.55
C ALA A 59 -4.41 14.74 -6.05
N MET A 60 -3.51 13.95 -5.47
CA MET A 60 -2.23 14.41 -4.93
C MET A 60 -1.14 13.46 -5.41
N ALA A 61 -0.10 14.00 -6.04
CA ALA A 61 1.08 13.25 -6.44
C ALA A 61 2.20 13.44 -5.42
N PHE A 62 2.93 12.38 -5.13
CA PHE A 62 4.10 12.40 -4.26
C PHE A 62 5.08 11.29 -4.66
N ARG A 63 6.32 11.43 -4.21
CA ARG A 63 7.42 10.53 -4.60
C ARG A 63 8.05 9.89 -3.38
N PRO A 64 7.49 8.78 -2.88
CA PRO A 64 8.02 8.14 -1.69
C PRO A 64 9.28 7.34 -2.00
N TRP A 65 10.12 7.16 -0.99
CA TRP A 65 11.31 6.29 -1.04
C TRP A 65 10.99 4.96 -0.40
N VAL A 66 11.36 3.85 -1.02
CA VAL A 66 11.27 2.53 -0.39
C VAL A 66 12.35 2.44 0.69
N THR A 67 11.92 2.34 1.95
CA THR A 67 12.81 2.38 3.11
C THR A 67 13.06 1.01 3.71
N ALA A 68 12.18 0.03 3.46
CA ALA A 68 12.39 -1.37 3.81
C ALA A 68 11.67 -2.27 2.82
N LEU A 69 12.29 -3.41 2.52
CA LEU A 69 11.74 -4.43 1.65
C LEU A 69 12.20 -5.80 2.14
N GLU A 70 11.25 -6.65 2.51
CA GLU A 70 11.42 -8.08 2.74
C GLU A 70 10.41 -8.80 1.86
N GLU A 71 10.89 -9.51 0.84
CA GLU A 71 10.03 -10.16 -0.14
C GLU A 71 8.98 -11.06 0.53
N HIS A 72 7.74 -10.96 0.05
CA HIS A 72 6.58 -11.69 0.55
C HIS A 72 6.22 -11.42 2.02
N ARG A 73 6.84 -10.44 2.69
CA ARG A 73 6.68 -10.22 4.14
C ARG A 73 6.48 -8.76 4.52
N TYR A 74 7.29 -7.85 4.00
CA TYR A 74 7.29 -6.46 4.44
C TYR A 74 7.66 -5.50 3.32
N LEU A 75 6.88 -4.43 3.18
CA LEU A 75 7.21 -3.32 2.29
C LEU A 75 6.93 -2.03 3.05
N GLU A 76 7.92 -1.14 3.10
CA GLU A 76 7.78 0.18 3.69
C GLU A 76 8.27 1.24 2.72
N TRP A 77 7.52 2.32 2.63
CA TRP A 77 7.96 3.53 1.96
C TRP A 77 7.68 4.77 2.78
N LEU A 78 8.53 5.78 2.59
CA LEU A 78 8.42 7.09 3.20
C LEU A 78 8.01 8.13 2.15
N GLY A 79 6.76 8.55 2.21
CA GLY A 79 6.23 9.68 1.43
C GLY A 79 6.44 11.00 2.14
N ARG A 80 6.76 12.04 1.37
CA ARG A 80 6.78 13.43 1.85
C ARG A 80 5.81 14.24 1.01
N LEU A 81 4.82 14.86 1.64
CA LEU A 81 3.86 15.74 0.99
C LEU A 81 4.36 17.17 1.11
N ALA A 82 4.75 17.76 -0.03
CA ALA A 82 5.36 19.08 -0.14
C ALA A 82 6.75 19.20 0.53
N VAL A 83 6.86 19.92 1.64
CA VAL A 83 8.14 20.26 2.30
C VAL A 83 8.42 19.26 3.44
N PRO A 84 9.67 18.76 3.58
CA PRO A 84 10.04 17.88 4.69
C PRO A 84 9.65 18.48 6.05
N GLY A 85 9.02 17.68 6.92
CA GLY A 85 8.59 18.10 8.26
C GLY A 85 7.19 18.72 8.36
N ILE A 86 6.54 19.03 7.23
CA ILE A 86 5.15 19.53 7.23
C ILE A 86 4.17 18.36 7.27
N PHE A 87 4.38 17.35 6.42
CA PHE A 87 3.58 16.14 6.36
C PHE A 87 4.41 15.00 5.73
N ASP A 88 5.03 14.18 6.57
CA ASP A 88 5.74 12.96 6.19
C ASP A 88 4.89 11.75 6.56
N GLY A 89 4.66 10.84 5.62
CA GLY A 89 3.89 9.61 5.82
C GLY A 89 4.78 8.39 5.62
N ARG A 90 5.07 7.66 6.69
CA ARG A 90 5.71 6.35 6.61
C ARG A 90 4.63 5.30 6.52
N HIS A 91 4.52 4.66 5.36
CA HIS A 91 3.51 3.68 5.08
C HIS A 91 4.13 2.30 4.96
N SER A 92 3.52 1.30 5.59
CA SER A 92 4.00 -0.07 5.56
C SER A 92 2.89 -1.09 5.30
N PHE A 93 3.28 -2.14 4.60
CA PHE A 93 2.53 -3.37 4.40
C PHE A 93 3.28 -4.50 5.06
N LYS A 94 2.60 -5.24 5.94
CA LYS A 94 3.10 -6.49 6.50
C LYS A 94 2.19 -7.63 6.07
N LEU A 95 2.80 -8.65 5.48
CA LEU A 95 2.16 -9.89 5.06
C LEU A 95 2.55 -10.99 6.04
N THR A 96 1.54 -11.59 6.68
CA THR A 96 1.75 -12.74 7.57
C THR A 96 1.02 -13.95 6.98
N PRO A 97 1.76 -14.95 6.44
CA PRO A 97 1.15 -16.19 5.97
C PRO A 97 0.40 -16.90 7.12
N MET A 98 -0.83 -17.32 6.86
CA MET A 98 -1.69 -18.04 7.81
C MET A 98 -2.07 -19.45 7.31
N GLY A 99 -1.45 -19.92 6.22
CA GLY A 99 -1.70 -21.20 5.57
C GLY A 99 -1.41 -21.14 4.07
N VAL A 100 -1.66 -22.24 3.34
CA VAL A 100 -1.30 -22.41 1.92
C VAL A 100 -1.91 -21.33 1.00
N ASN A 101 -3.09 -20.80 1.35
CA ASN A 101 -3.77 -19.79 0.52
C ASN A 101 -4.47 -18.73 1.38
N ARG A 102 -3.80 -18.33 2.46
CA ARG A 102 -4.34 -17.35 3.39
C ARG A 102 -3.24 -16.46 3.92
N THR A 103 -3.42 -15.16 3.82
CA THR A 103 -2.45 -14.16 4.27
C THR A 103 -3.15 -13.06 5.03
N LEU A 104 -2.66 -12.72 6.22
CA LEU A 104 -3.05 -11.50 6.91
C LEU A 104 -2.25 -10.33 6.32
N VAL A 105 -2.96 -9.37 5.75
CA VAL A 105 -2.39 -8.11 5.27
C VAL A 105 -2.63 -7.06 6.33
N GLN A 106 -1.56 -6.49 6.86
CA GLN A 106 -1.62 -5.37 7.80
C GLN A 106 -1.05 -4.14 7.10
N GLN A 107 -1.85 -3.10 7.01
CA GLN A 107 -1.48 -1.83 6.41
C GLN A 107 -1.43 -0.77 7.50
N SER A 108 -0.33 -0.02 7.57
CA SER A 108 -0.20 1.06 8.55
C SER A 108 0.45 2.30 7.94
N GLU A 109 0.04 3.46 8.41
CA GLU A 109 0.69 4.72 8.07
C GLU A 109 0.92 5.55 9.33
N THR A 110 2.18 5.87 9.57
CA THR A 110 2.58 6.85 10.58
C THR A 110 2.79 8.19 9.91
N VAL A 111 1.93 9.14 10.20
CA VAL A 111 2.02 10.51 9.70
C VAL A 111 2.66 11.40 10.76
N THR A 112 3.71 12.10 10.38
CA THR A 112 4.43 13.06 11.22
C THR A 112 4.45 14.44 10.58
N GLY A 113 4.42 15.49 11.39
CA GLY A 113 4.58 16.86 10.89
C GLY A 113 3.86 17.90 11.74
N ALA A 114 4.13 19.18 11.45
CA ALA A 114 3.58 20.31 12.19
C ALA A 114 2.04 20.44 12.04
N LEU A 115 1.46 19.99 10.92
CA LEU A 115 0.04 20.14 10.62
C LEU A 115 -0.84 18.94 11.01
N VAL A 116 -0.23 17.82 11.42
CA VAL A 116 -0.93 16.59 11.85
C VAL A 116 -2.07 16.81 12.88
N PRO A 117 -1.96 17.71 13.88
CA PRO A 117 -3.09 17.94 14.80
C PRO A 117 -4.34 18.49 14.09
N PHE A 118 -4.20 19.18 12.97
CA PHE A 118 -5.31 19.79 12.23
C PHE A 118 -5.84 18.93 11.08
N THR A 119 -5.18 17.81 10.74
CA THR A 119 -5.55 16.94 9.60
C THR A 119 -6.48 15.79 9.98
N GLY A 120 -7.25 15.90 11.07
CA GLY A 120 -8.12 14.81 11.56
C GLY A 120 -9.08 14.25 10.51
N HIS A 121 -9.74 15.12 9.74
CA HIS A 121 -10.66 14.71 8.67
C HIS A 121 -9.93 14.08 7.48
N LEU A 122 -8.72 14.53 7.15
CA LEU A 122 -7.88 13.93 6.12
C LEU A 122 -7.45 12.51 6.52
N LEU A 123 -7.01 12.33 7.78
CA LEU A 123 -6.61 11.03 8.32
C LEU A 123 -7.77 10.02 8.32
N ALA A 124 -8.98 10.45 8.68
CA ALA A 124 -10.18 9.61 8.60
C ALA A 124 -10.47 9.16 7.15
N ARG A 125 -10.27 10.05 6.17
CA ARG A 125 -10.45 9.74 4.74
C ARG A 125 -9.34 8.83 4.20
N THR A 126 -8.10 9.00 4.66
CA THR A 126 -6.99 8.09 4.35
C THR A 126 -7.28 6.69 4.89
N HIS A 127 -7.72 6.58 6.16
CA HIS A 127 -8.13 5.30 6.74
C HIS A 127 -9.26 4.63 5.91
N ALA A 128 -10.29 5.38 5.51
CA ALA A 128 -11.33 4.84 4.64
C ALA A 128 -10.78 4.38 3.27
N GLY A 129 -9.83 5.12 2.70
CA GLY A 129 -9.12 4.71 1.48
C GLY A 129 -8.33 3.41 1.66
N PHE A 130 -7.72 3.20 2.82
CA PHE A 130 -6.99 1.98 3.15
C PHE A 130 -7.90 0.76 3.28
N VAL A 131 -9.04 0.92 3.94
CA VAL A 131 -10.07 -0.14 3.99
C VAL A 131 -10.52 -0.51 2.57
N ALA A 132 -10.84 0.48 1.74
CA ALA A 132 -11.25 0.25 0.35
C ALA A 132 -10.15 -0.42 -0.50
N MET A 133 -8.88 -0.05 -0.27
CA MET A 133 -7.72 -0.66 -0.91
C MET A 133 -7.57 -2.13 -0.50
N ASN A 134 -7.68 -2.46 0.79
CA ASN A 134 -7.60 -3.83 1.28
C ASN A 134 -8.70 -4.72 0.68
N GLU A 135 -9.94 -4.24 0.67
CA GLU A 135 -11.05 -4.98 0.06
C GLU A 135 -10.84 -5.19 -1.44
N ALA A 136 -10.31 -4.19 -2.14
CA ALA A 136 -10.00 -4.31 -3.56
C ALA A 136 -8.85 -5.27 -3.83
N LEU A 137 -7.81 -5.25 -2.99
CA LEU A 137 -6.71 -6.20 -3.03
C LEU A 137 -7.23 -7.63 -2.88
N ALA A 138 -8.07 -7.88 -1.88
CA ALA A 138 -8.66 -9.19 -1.66
C ALA A 138 -9.47 -9.67 -2.88
N ARG A 139 -10.26 -8.79 -3.51
CA ARG A 139 -10.99 -9.13 -4.76
C ARG A 139 -10.07 -9.41 -5.94
N GLN A 140 -8.95 -8.69 -6.04
CA GLN A 140 -7.99 -8.85 -7.12
C GLN A 140 -7.22 -10.17 -7.00
N THR A 141 -6.82 -10.55 -5.78
CA THR A 141 -6.06 -11.78 -5.50
C THR A 141 -6.93 -13.04 -5.44
N LEU A 142 -8.25 -12.90 -5.24
CA LEU A 142 -9.21 -14.01 -5.35
C LEU A 142 -9.36 -14.53 -6.79
N ARG A 143 -8.97 -13.73 -7.79
CA ARG A 143 -8.90 -14.21 -9.17
C ARG A 143 -7.64 -15.08 -9.26
N PRO A 144 -7.76 -16.37 -9.62
CA PRO A 144 -6.58 -17.21 -9.76
C PRO A 144 -5.63 -16.52 -10.74
N THR A 145 -4.41 -16.25 -10.28
CA THR A 145 -3.26 -16.00 -11.12
C THR A 145 -3.06 -17.28 -11.94
N SER A 146 -3.76 -17.38 -13.08
CA SER A 146 -3.46 -18.40 -14.09
C SER A 146 -2.04 -18.13 -14.58
N GLY A 147 -1.02 -18.73 -13.95
CA GLY A 147 0.35 -18.44 -14.32
C GLY A 147 1.44 -18.89 -13.35
N HIS A 148 1.37 -20.11 -12.83
CA HIS A 148 2.59 -20.85 -12.48
C HIS A 148 2.36 -22.35 -12.68
N SER A 149 2.44 -22.80 -13.94
CA SER A 149 2.79 -24.19 -14.22
C SER A 149 4.29 -24.33 -14.04
N PRO A 150 4.80 -25.13 -13.10
CA PRO A 150 6.11 -25.73 -13.30
C PRO A 150 5.95 -26.74 -14.44
N LEU A 151 6.36 -26.35 -15.64
CA LEU A 151 6.70 -27.28 -16.71
C LEU A 151 8.13 -27.77 -16.45
N GLY A 152 8.31 -29.10 -16.45
CA GLY A 152 9.59 -29.80 -16.47
C GLY A 152 10.07 -30.22 -15.07
N GLU A 153 10.40 -31.49 -14.79
CA GLU A 153 10.55 -32.71 -15.60
C GLU A 153 10.22 -33.93 -14.73
#